data_AF-A0A8K0DHZ5-F1
#
_entry.id   AF-A0A8K0DHZ5-F1
#
_cell.length_a   1.000
_cell.length_b   1.000
_cell.length_c   1.000
_cell.angle_alpha   90.00
_cell.angle_beta   90.00
_cell.angle_gamma   90.00
#
_symmetry.space_group_name_H-M   'P 1'
#
loop_
_entity.id
_entity.type
_entity.pdbx_description
1 polymer ?
#
loop_
_entity_poly.entity_id
_entity_poly.type
_entity_poly.pdbx_seq_one_letter_code
_entity_poly.pdbx_strand_id
1 'polypeptide(L)'
;MKAVILLGVFLLAAVLAVNASEDNDDFKCTIGVNYRENNCNNCFCSPASVLGCTLKLCESRQDEKLTNCKTGTTWKEGCEQCWCTKQGTICTVDCGKVHN
;
A
#
# COMPACT_ATOMS: atom_id res chain seq x y z
N MET A 1 4.05 -50.91 -0.86
CA MET A 1 3.24 -50.16 0.13
C MET A 1 3.95 -48.93 0.70
N LYS A 2 5.26 -48.96 0.99
CA LYS A 2 6.00 -47.80 1.55
C LYS A 2 6.23 -46.63 0.56
N ALA A 3 6.36 -46.89 -0.74
CA ALA A 3 6.59 -45.86 -1.76
C ALA A 3 5.36 -44.98 -2.07
N VAL A 4 4.15 -45.53 -1.95
CA VAL A 4 2.88 -44.80 -2.14
C VAL A 4 2.65 -43.82 -1.00
N ILE A 5 3.08 -44.17 0.21
CA ILE A 5 3.01 -43.30 1.40
C ILE A 5 3.95 -42.10 1.23
N LEU A 6 5.17 -42.31 0.72
CA LEU A 6 6.13 -41.22 0.47
C LEU A 6 5.65 -40.24 -0.63
N LEU A 7 5.12 -40.74 -1.75
CA LEU A 7 4.56 -39.90 -2.82
C LEU A 7 3.29 -39.15 -2.39
N GLY A 8 2.43 -39.79 -1.59
CA GLY A 8 1.22 -39.17 -1.04
C GLY A 8 1.51 -38.09 -0.01
N VAL A 9 2.55 -38.26 0.83
CA VAL A 9 2.98 -37.26 1.82
C VAL A 9 3.60 -36.03 1.14
N PHE A 10 4.36 -36.20 0.06
CA PHE A 10 4.90 -35.08 -0.72
C PHE A 10 3.81 -34.24 -1.41
N LEU A 11 2.77 -34.90 -1.95
CA LEU A 11 1.61 -34.19 -2.52
C LEU A 11 0.79 -33.47 -1.44
N LEU A 12 0.61 -34.06 -0.26
CA LEU A 12 -0.07 -33.39 0.86
C LEU A 12 0.71 -32.17 1.36
N ALA A 13 2.04 -32.27 1.46
CA ALA A 13 2.90 -31.15 1.84
C ALA A 13 2.87 -30.01 0.80
N ALA A 14 2.81 -30.34 -0.49
CA ALA A 14 2.67 -29.35 -1.56
C ALA A 14 1.32 -28.63 -1.54
N VAL A 15 0.22 -29.33 -1.19
CA VAL A 15 -1.13 -28.73 -1.05
C VAL A 15 -1.23 -27.82 0.17
N LEU A 16 -0.52 -28.14 1.27
CA LEU A 16 -0.50 -27.28 2.46
C LEU A 16 0.37 -26.02 2.30
N ALA A 17 1.32 -26.03 1.38
CA ALA A 17 2.19 -24.88 1.10
C ALA A 17 1.49 -23.75 0.28
N VAL A 18 0.25 -23.95 -0.18
CA VAL A 18 -0.47 -22.98 -1.05
C VAL A 18 -1.16 -21.86 -0.25
N ASN A 19 -0.96 -21.77 1.06
CA ASN A 19 -1.55 -20.71 1.89
C ASN A 19 -0.49 -19.79 2.50
N ALA A 20 0.40 -19.26 1.66
CA ALA A 20 0.94 -17.94 1.94
C ALA A 20 -0.07 -16.95 1.35
N SER A 21 -1.07 -16.53 2.13
CA SER A 21 -1.73 -15.27 1.83
C SER A 21 -0.63 -14.22 1.91
N GLU A 22 -0.17 -13.73 0.76
CA GLU A 22 0.55 -12.46 0.69
C GLU A 22 -0.42 -11.42 1.25
N ASP A 23 -0.39 -11.25 2.57
CA ASP A 23 -0.91 -10.07 3.24
C ASP A 23 0.07 -8.95 2.86
N ASN A 24 0.00 -8.56 1.59
CA ASN A 24 0.53 -7.30 1.14
C ASN A 24 -0.31 -6.31 1.93
N ASP A 25 0.31 -5.71 2.95
CA ASP A 25 -0.30 -4.77 3.86
C ASP A 25 -0.84 -3.59 3.03
N ASP A 26 -2.03 -3.79 2.47
CA ASP A 26 -2.70 -2.85 1.58
C ASP A 26 -2.89 -1.59 2.40
N PHE A 27 -2.32 -0.49 1.93
CA PHE A 27 -2.32 0.79 2.62
C PHE A 27 -3.69 1.11 3.23
N LYS A 28 -3.72 1.37 4.55
CA LYS A 28 -4.89 1.84 5.29
C LYS A 28 -4.66 3.28 5.74
N CYS A 29 -5.58 4.16 5.38
CA CYS A 29 -5.54 5.54 5.84
C CYS A 29 -6.05 5.65 7.29
N THR A 30 -5.65 6.72 7.97
CA THR A 30 -6.10 7.05 9.34
C THR A 30 -7.00 8.28 9.30
N ILE A 31 -8.12 8.25 10.02
CA ILE A 31 -9.04 9.38 10.16
C ILE A 31 -8.30 10.56 10.80
N GLY A 32 -8.50 11.76 10.25
CA GLY A 32 -7.87 12.99 10.75
C GLY A 32 -6.43 13.21 10.26
N VAL A 33 -5.82 12.24 9.59
CA VAL A 33 -4.55 12.43 8.89
C VAL A 33 -4.85 12.92 7.48
N ASN A 34 -4.16 13.98 7.06
CA ASN A 34 -4.24 14.47 5.70
C ASN A 34 -3.22 13.74 4.81
N TYR A 35 -3.65 13.37 3.61
CA TYR A 35 -2.82 12.66 2.65
C TYR A 35 -2.73 13.42 1.31
N ARG A 36 -1.66 13.15 0.58
CA ARG A 36 -1.46 13.60 -0.80
C ARG A 36 -1.15 12.40 -1.68
N GLU A 37 -1.92 12.25 -2.74
CA GLU A 37 -1.67 11.28 -3.81
C GLU A 37 -0.80 11.91 -4.89
N ASN A 38 0.27 11.23 -5.27
CA ASN A 38 1.16 11.59 -6.38
C ASN A 38 1.61 13.06 -6.32
N ASN A 39 1.84 13.56 -5.10
CA ASN A 39 2.16 14.96 -4.81
C ASN A 39 1.18 16.00 -5.43
N CYS A 40 -0.08 15.63 -5.63
CA CYS A 40 -1.04 16.41 -6.42
C CYS A 40 -2.43 16.47 -5.79
N ASN A 41 -3.09 15.31 -5.68
CA ASN A 41 -4.45 15.23 -5.19
C ASN A 41 -4.46 15.23 -3.67
N ASN A 42 -5.37 16.00 -3.09
CA ASN A 42 -5.59 16.00 -1.65
C ASN A 42 -6.52 14.85 -1.32
N CYS A 43 -6.18 14.09 -0.29
CA CYS A 43 -6.93 12.91 0.08
C CYS A 43 -7.33 12.93 1.55
N PHE A 44 -8.51 12.37 1.83
CA PHE A 44 -9.10 12.28 3.16
C PHE A 44 -9.48 10.84 3.45
N CYS A 45 -9.37 10.47 4.72
CA CYS A 45 -9.75 9.14 5.17
C CYS A 45 -11.18 9.14 5.72
N SER A 46 -12.02 8.26 5.18
CA SER A 46 -13.37 8.03 5.72
C SER A 46 -13.34 7.18 6.99
N PRO A 47 -14.44 7.12 7.78
CA PRO A 47 -14.55 6.24 8.93
C PRO A 47 -14.35 4.75 8.64
N ALA A 48 -14.56 4.33 7.39
CA ALA A 48 -14.33 2.97 6.93
C ALA A 48 -12.88 2.70 6.49
N SER A 49 -11.93 3.60 6.78
CA SER A 49 -10.53 3.55 6.32
C SER A 49 -10.38 3.53 4.79
N VAL A 50 -11.38 4.04 4.07
CA VAL A 50 -11.33 4.23 2.61
C VAL A 50 -10.78 5.62 2.33
N LEU A 51 -9.72 5.69 1.52
CA LEU A 51 -9.11 6.94 1.06
C LEU A 51 -9.91 7.50 -0.12
N GLY A 52 -10.35 8.76 -0.01
CA GLY A 52 -10.95 9.51 -1.11
C GLY A 52 -10.10 10.71 -1.47
N CYS A 53 -9.76 10.86 -2.75
CA CYS A 53 -8.90 11.92 -3.26
C CYS A 53 -9.66 12.90 -4.18
N THR A 54 -9.19 14.14 -4.26
CA THR A 54 -9.63 15.08 -5.30
C THR A 54 -9.26 14.55 -6.69
N LEU A 55 -9.88 15.06 -7.75
CA LEU A 55 -9.57 14.70 -9.14
C LEU A 55 -9.00 15.89 -9.91
N LYS A 56 -7.87 16.43 -9.43
CA LYS A 56 -7.16 17.50 -10.15
C LYS A 56 -6.48 16.92 -11.38
N LEU A 57 -6.39 17.73 -12.43
CA LEU A 57 -5.51 17.43 -13.57
C LEU A 57 -4.07 17.62 -13.10
N CYS A 58 -3.42 16.50 -12.81
CA CYS A 58 -2.04 16.44 -12.39
C CYS A 58 -1.11 16.59 -13.59
N GLU A 59 -0.07 17.42 -13.46
CA GLU A 59 0.86 17.65 -14.56
C GLU A 59 1.59 16.34 -14.90
N SER A 60 1.65 15.98 -16.18
CA SER A 60 2.17 14.68 -16.65
C SER A 60 3.63 14.41 -16.29
N ARG A 61 4.36 15.44 -15.82
CA ARG A 61 5.75 15.35 -15.36
C ARG A 61 5.88 15.27 -13.84
N GLN A 62 4.79 15.10 -13.09
CA GLN A 62 4.89 14.64 -11.71
C GLN A 62 5.48 13.24 -11.76
N ASP A 63 6.80 13.23 -11.58
CA ASP A 63 7.80 12.18 -11.72
C ASP A 63 7.22 10.79 -12.04
N GLU A 64 7.66 10.13 -13.13
CA GLU A 64 7.32 8.71 -13.39
C GLU A 64 7.56 7.83 -12.16
N LYS A 65 8.47 8.27 -11.27
CA LYS A 65 8.75 7.68 -9.97
C LYS A 65 7.55 7.65 -9.01
N LEU A 66 6.68 8.65 -9.02
CA LEU A 66 5.52 8.74 -8.11
C LEU A 66 4.41 7.76 -8.49
N THR A 67 4.22 7.52 -9.79
CA THR A 67 3.19 6.58 -10.27
C THR A 67 3.72 5.16 -10.45
N ASN A 68 5.03 4.97 -10.68
CA ASN A 68 5.67 3.67 -10.89
C ASN A 68 6.58 3.22 -9.74
N CYS A 69 6.25 3.58 -8.50
CA CYS A 69 6.93 3.04 -7.33
C CYS A 69 6.63 1.53 -7.15
N LYS A 70 7.42 0.84 -6.31
CA LYS A 70 7.18 -0.59 -6.02
C LYS A 70 6.04 -0.75 -5.01
N THR A 71 4.88 -1.26 -5.44
CA THR A 71 3.70 -1.50 -4.57
C THR A 71 4.05 -2.25 -3.29
N GLY A 72 3.47 -1.83 -2.17
CA GLY A 72 3.70 -2.39 -0.83
C GLY A 72 4.95 -1.85 -0.14
N THR A 73 5.76 -1.02 -0.81
CA THR A 73 6.88 -0.33 -0.15
C THR A 73 6.41 0.88 0.64
N THR A 74 7.13 1.17 1.72
CA THR A 74 6.93 2.35 2.55
C THR A 74 8.27 3.04 2.78
N TRP A 75 8.27 4.37 2.86
CA TRP A 75 9.47 5.16 3.13
C TRP A 75 9.10 6.46 3.82
N LYS A 76 10.11 7.10 4.39
CA LYS A 76 9.98 8.42 5.00
C LYS A 76 10.68 9.45 4.12
N GLU A 77 9.99 10.53 3.82
CA GLU A 77 10.53 11.66 3.06
C GLU A 77 10.43 12.92 3.91
N GLY A 78 11.56 13.35 4.48
CA GLY A 78 11.55 14.37 5.53
C GLY A 78 10.75 13.90 6.75
N CYS A 79 9.62 14.56 7.02
CA CYS A 79 8.67 14.21 8.10
C CYS A 79 7.47 13.42 7.59
N GLU A 80 7.30 13.29 6.28
CA GLU A 80 6.18 12.61 5.67
C GLU A 80 6.41 11.10 5.68
N GLN A 81 5.39 10.34 6.06
CA GLN A 81 5.35 8.90 5.82
C GLN A 81 4.65 8.65 4.50
N CYS A 82 5.28 7.86 3.64
CA CYS A 82 4.80 7.53 2.31
C CYS A 82 4.62 6.02 2.13
N TRP A 83 3.68 5.68 1.27
CA TRP A 83 3.35 4.32 0.83
C TRP A 83 3.24 4.29 -0.69
N CYS A 84 3.72 3.21 -1.27
CA CYS A 84 3.45 2.91 -2.67
C CYS A 84 2.26 1.96 -2.78
N THR A 85 1.23 2.42 -3.45
CA THR A 85 -0.01 1.67 -3.72
C THR A 85 -0.14 1.37 -5.20
N LYS A 86 -1.19 0.64 -5.59
CA LYS A 86 -1.52 0.41 -7.01
C LYS A 86 -1.84 1.71 -7.78
N GLN A 87 -2.17 2.80 -7.07
CA GLN A 87 -2.46 4.13 -7.64
C GLN A 87 -1.22 5.04 -7.67
N GLY A 88 -0.06 4.54 -7.22
CA GLY A 88 1.15 5.31 -7.02
C GLY A 88 1.37 5.69 -5.55
N THR A 89 2.09 6.78 -5.34
CA THR A 89 2.47 7.28 -4.02
C THR A 89 1.31 7.91 -3.26
N ILE A 90 1.14 7.53 -2.00
CA ILE A 90 0.31 8.24 -1.02
C ILE A 90 1.23 8.66 0.12
N CYS A 91 1.27 9.94 0.47
CA CYS A 91 2.09 10.48 1.55
C CYS A 91 1.24 11.26 2.55
N THR A 92 1.58 11.22 3.84
CA THR A 92 1.06 12.19 4.81
C THR A 92 1.58 13.58 4.47
N VAL A 93 0.79 14.63 4.66
CA VAL A 93 1.24 16.03 4.43
C VAL A 93 1.60 16.78 5.71
N ASP A 94 1.33 16.20 6.88
CA ASP A 94 1.42 16.90 8.16
C ASP A 94 2.83 16.81 8.77
N CYS A 95 3.73 17.61 8.21
CA CYS A 95 4.95 18.02 8.88
C CYS A 95 4.62 19.04 10.01
N GLY A 96 4.23 18.55 11.18
CA GLY A 96 4.22 19.35 12.41
C GLY A 96 3.01 20.28 12.63
N LYS A 97 1.85 20.02 12.02
CA LYS A 97 0.57 20.60 12.47
C LYS A 97 -0.31 19.54 13.12
N VAL A 98 0.10 19.07 14.29
CA VAL A 98 -0.87 18.54 15.26
C VAL A 98 -1.80 19.70 15.56
N HIS A 99 -3.08 19.57 15.21
CA HIS A 99 -4.10 20.55 15.57
C HIS A 99 -4.01 20.81 17.07
N ASN A 100 -3.60 22.02 17.42
CA ASN A 100 -3.62 22.57 18.77
C ASN A 100 -5.07 22.92 19.14
#